data_AF-A0A7G9YXI8-F1
#
_entry.id   AF-A0A7G9YXI8-F1
#
_cell.length_a   1.000
_cell.length_b   1.000
_cell.length_c   1.000
_cell.angle_alpha   90.00
_cell.angle_beta   90.00
_cell.angle_gamma   90.00
#
_symmetry.space_group_name_H-M   'P 1'
#
loop_
_entity.id
_entity.type
_entity.pdbx_description
1 polymer ?
#
loop_
_entity_poly.entity_id
_entity_poly.type
_entity_poly.pdbx_seq_one_letter_code
_entity_poly.pdbx_strand_id
1 'polypeptide(L)'
;MNKGAAFGTIAVLVTAMLVASMPTASAQLYGDANEDGKIDMRDVTYVGLIILGKKLANELADANQDGRVNVGDITYIELMILAKGGGTLKMGMPYAGEYGGDPTLDCGYFPDEAATSNVVCFTHRTPLITFDGDANVIPWLAESYEVSDDYDTLTFHLRKGVKFADGTPFTASVVKFNLDRIITYGFAERYGSLPVFKYYDLTEVIDEHTLKVHYTEGWLSLPHDFVLVHFLGNFISPLDVEPAWDIEGSLKPEKMYNGLGPYILRR
;
A
#
# COMPACT_ATOMS: atom_id res chain seq x y z
N MET A 1 -3.51 35.65 -31.87
CA MET A 1 -2.07 35.34 -31.78
C MET A 1 -1.78 34.85 -30.38
N ASN A 2 -1.08 33.73 -30.32
CA ASN A 2 -0.86 32.84 -29.18
C ASN A 2 0.30 33.31 -28.27
N LYS A 3 0.40 32.66 -27.10
CA LYS A 3 1.49 32.50 -26.11
C LYS A 3 1.01 32.96 -24.71
N GLY A 4 0.80 32.12 -23.70
CA GLY A 4 1.31 30.77 -23.44
C GLY A 4 2.11 30.81 -22.15
N ALA A 5 1.54 30.34 -21.04
CA ALA A 5 2.27 30.00 -19.82
C ALA A 5 1.54 28.85 -19.14
N ALA A 6 1.90 27.63 -19.55
CA ALA A 6 1.57 26.41 -18.84
C ALA A 6 2.58 26.26 -17.69
N PHE A 7 2.10 26.32 -16.45
CA PHE A 7 2.86 25.82 -15.30
C PHE A 7 2.54 24.33 -15.16
N GLY A 8 3.40 23.50 -15.76
CA GLY A 8 3.40 22.06 -15.52
C GLY A 8 4.10 21.78 -14.19
N THR A 9 3.33 21.42 -13.16
CA THR A 9 3.87 20.86 -11.93
C THR A 9 4.18 19.39 -12.20
N ILE A 10 5.43 19.08 -12.52
CA ILE A 10 5.92 17.69 -12.55
C ILE A 10 6.15 17.29 -11.08
N ALA A 11 5.15 16.63 -10.48
CA ALA A 11 5.34 15.92 -9.23
C ALA A 11 5.97 14.56 -9.57
N VAL A 12 7.29 14.44 -9.36
CA VAL A 12 7.96 13.13 -9.38
C VAL A 12 7.63 12.45 -8.05
N LEU A 13 6.66 11.53 -8.08
CA LEU A 13 6.40 10.58 -7.00
C LEU A 13 7.52 9.53 -7.02
N VAL A 14 8.57 9.75 -6.21
CA VAL A 14 9.52 8.68 -5.90
C VAL A 14 8.93 7.84 -4.78
N THR A 15 8.49 6.64 -5.13
CA THR A 15 8.07 5.59 -4.21
C THR A 15 9.25 5.19 -3.32
N ALA A 16 9.25 5.60 -2.06
CA ALA A 16 10.21 5.14 -1.07
C ALA A 16 9.75 3.78 -0.50
N MET A 17 10.04 2.70 -1.22
CA MET A 17 10.10 1.35 -0.67
C MET A 17 11.53 0.85 -0.74
N LEU A 18 12.32 1.09 0.31
CA LEU A 18 13.33 0.15 0.83
C LEU A 18 13.95 0.71 2.12
N VAL A 19 13.48 0.26 3.29
CA VAL A 19 14.36 0.11 4.47
C VAL A 19 13.90 -1.15 5.21
N ALA A 20 14.29 -2.30 4.68
CA ALA A 20 14.17 -3.57 5.39
C ALA A 20 15.51 -3.91 6.05
N SER A 21 15.44 -4.27 7.33
CA SER A 21 16.48 -4.80 8.22
C SER A 21 17.59 -3.86 8.69
N MET A 22 17.53 -3.48 9.98
CA MET A 22 18.75 -3.17 10.74
C MET A 22 18.79 -4.05 12.01
N PRO A 23 19.93 -4.71 12.29
CA PRO A 23 20.12 -5.49 13.51
C PRO A 23 20.33 -4.55 14.71
N THR A 24 19.70 -4.88 15.84
CA THR A 24 19.89 -4.19 17.12
C THR A 24 21.22 -4.60 17.75
N ALA A 25 22.24 -3.76 17.61
CA ALA A 25 23.43 -3.69 18.45
C ALA A 25 23.85 -2.21 18.50
N SER A 26 24.34 -1.71 19.66
CA SER A 26 24.66 -0.30 19.95
C SER A 26 24.95 0.55 18.70
N ALA A 27 23.97 1.35 18.26
CA ALA A 27 23.93 1.89 16.91
C ALA A 27 25.08 2.89 16.66
N GLN A 28 26.19 2.40 16.11
CA GLN A 28 27.10 3.24 15.35
C GLN A 28 26.29 3.90 14.23
N LEU A 29 26.33 5.23 14.16
CA LEU A 29 25.56 6.01 13.21
C LEU A 29 26.31 6.05 11.86
N TYR A 30 26.30 4.93 11.13
CA TYR A 30 26.88 4.85 9.79
C TYR A 30 26.28 5.96 8.90
N GLY A 31 27.16 6.75 8.27
CA GLY A 31 26.79 7.99 7.57
C GLY A 31 27.12 9.29 8.31
N ASP A 32 27.46 9.26 9.60
CA ASP A 32 28.06 10.39 10.35
C ASP A 32 29.58 10.42 10.12
N ALA A 33 29.96 10.71 8.87
CA ALA A 33 31.35 10.67 8.43
C ALA A 33 32.23 11.69 9.17
N ASN A 34 31.64 12.79 9.67
CA ASN A 34 32.35 13.83 10.40
C ASN A 34 32.37 13.63 11.94
N GLU A 35 31.70 12.59 12.43
CA GLU A 35 31.63 12.16 13.83
C GLU A 35 31.04 13.21 14.80
N ASP A 36 30.08 14.03 14.34
CA ASP A 36 29.44 15.06 15.18
C ASP A 36 28.09 14.64 15.77
N GLY A 37 27.72 13.38 15.60
CA GLY A 37 26.49 12.79 16.10
C GLY A 37 25.27 13.13 15.26
N LYS A 38 25.44 13.74 14.07
CA LYS A 38 24.36 14.05 13.14
C LYS A 38 24.69 13.49 11.75
N ILE A 39 23.64 13.22 10.98
CA ILE A 39 23.78 12.91 9.55
C ILE A 39 23.19 14.10 8.81
N ASP A 40 24.03 14.90 8.17
CA ASP A 40 23.67 16.05 7.35
C ASP A 40 24.68 16.32 6.21
N MET A 41 24.51 17.43 5.48
CA MET A 41 25.34 17.74 4.31
C MET A 41 26.83 17.92 4.63
N ARG A 42 27.20 18.08 5.90
CA ARG A 42 28.61 18.12 6.33
C ARG A 42 29.24 16.74 6.23
N ASP A 43 28.48 15.66 6.39
CA ASP A 43 28.95 14.28 6.19
C ASP A 43 29.18 13.98 4.72
N VAL A 44 28.25 14.40 3.85
CA VAL A 44 28.42 14.34 2.39
C VAL A 44 29.71 15.04 1.96
N THR A 45 29.94 16.24 2.50
CA THR A 45 31.15 17.02 2.23
C THR A 45 32.40 16.29 2.75
N TYR A 46 32.31 15.66 3.93
CA TYR A 46 33.41 14.92 4.54
C TYR A 46 33.81 13.70 3.71
N VAL A 47 32.84 12.89 3.27
CA VAL A 47 33.07 11.75 2.37
C VAL A 47 33.66 12.23 1.04
N GLY A 48 33.15 13.33 0.47
CA GLY A 48 33.72 13.94 -0.73
C GLY A 48 35.19 14.34 -0.56
N LEU A 49 35.59 14.82 0.63
CA LEU A 49 36.99 15.11 0.94
C LEU A 49 37.85 13.84 1.11
N ILE A 50 37.29 12.74 1.62
CA ILE A 50 37.98 11.44 1.66
C ILE A 50 38.26 10.94 0.24
N ILE A 51 37.25 10.97 -0.64
CA ILE A 51 37.37 10.55 -2.05
C ILE A 51 38.43 11.37 -2.79
N LEU A 52 38.51 12.68 -2.50
CA LEU A 52 39.53 13.57 -3.07
C LEU A 52 40.92 13.45 -2.43
N GLY A 53 41.12 12.52 -1.49
CA GLY A 53 42.38 12.32 -0.77
C GLY A 53 42.76 13.46 0.17
N LYS A 54 41.79 14.31 0.54
CA LYS A 54 41.98 15.47 1.42
C LYS A 54 41.70 15.17 2.90
N LYS A 55 41.08 14.02 3.19
CA LYS A 55 40.82 13.52 4.54
C LYS A 55 41.07 12.01 4.63
N LEU A 56 41.29 11.53 5.85
CA LEU A 56 41.42 10.11 6.16
C LEU A 56 40.03 9.48 6.27
N ALA A 57 39.91 8.26 5.74
CA ALA A 57 38.70 7.45 5.88
C ALA A 57 38.54 6.95 7.33
N ASN A 58 37.28 6.85 7.77
CA ASN A 58 36.87 6.19 9.00
C ASN A 58 35.76 5.18 8.68
N GLU A 59 35.38 4.35 9.66
CA GLU A 59 34.35 3.32 9.48
C GLU A 59 32.95 3.92 9.26
N LEU A 60 32.68 5.13 9.76
CA LEU A 60 31.37 5.79 9.62
C LEU A 60 31.17 6.45 8.25
N ALA A 61 32.25 6.66 7.50
CA ALA A 61 32.22 7.16 6.12
C ALA A 61 31.82 6.09 5.09
N ASP A 62 31.92 4.80 5.45
CA ASP A 62 31.36 3.68 4.69
C ASP A 62 29.88 3.51 5.07
N ALA A 63 29.07 4.48 4.63
CA ALA A 63 27.67 4.61 5.02
C ALA A 63 26.81 3.46 4.46
N ASN A 64 27.13 2.94 3.28
CA ASN A 64 26.41 1.83 2.67
C ASN A 64 26.95 0.44 3.10
N GLN A 65 28.01 0.42 3.91
CA GLN A 65 28.64 -0.77 4.48
C GLN A 65 29.13 -1.77 3.41
N ASP A 66 29.61 -1.26 2.28
CA ASP A 66 30.14 -2.09 1.19
C ASP A 66 31.66 -2.36 1.30
N GLY A 67 32.30 -1.82 2.34
CA GLY A 67 33.72 -1.95 2.62
C GLY A 67 34.59 -0.94 1.86
N ARG A 68 34.01 0.05 1.16
CA ARG A 68 34.73 1.04 0.36
C ARG A 68 34.11 2.43 0.46
N VAL A 69 34.86 3.41 0.96
CA VAL A 69 34.43 4.81 0.94
C VAL A 69 34.47 5.39 -0.49
N ASN A 70 33.31 5.57 -1.11
CA ASN A 70 33.13 6.00 -2.49
C ASN A 70 31.85 6.85 -2.69
N VAL A 71 31.49 7.15 -3.95
CA VAL A 71 30.32 7.99 -4.27
C VAL A 71 29.00 7.32 -3.82
N GLY A 72 28.97 5.99 -3.73
CA GLY A 72 27.84 5.24 -3.18
C GLY A 72 27.50 5.64 -1.74
N ASP A 73 28.50 5.96 -0.92
CA ASP A 73 28.29 6.44 0.46
C ASP A 73 27.69 7.84 0.50
N ILE A 74 28.10 8.71 -0.43
CA ILE A 74 27.48 10.02 -0.59
C ILE A 74 25.99 9.87 -0.93
N THR A 75 25.66 9.01 -1.90
CA THR A 75 24.26 8.75 -2.27
C THR A 75 23.48 8.18 -1.09
N TYR A 76 24.07 7.29 -0.30
CA TYR A 76 23.42 6.69 0.86
C TYR A 76 23.17 7.70 1.98
N ILE A 77 24.15 8.56 2.28
CA ILE A 77 24.00 9.68 3.23
C ILE A 77 22.93 10.67 2.75
N GLU A 78 22.94 11.04 1.47
CA GLU A 78 21.92 11.93 0.88
C GLU A 78 20.52 11.32 1.00
N LEU A 79 20.37 10.02 0.74
CA LEU A 79 19.11 9.31 0.95
C LEU A 79 18.69 9.30 2.42
N MET A 80 19.62 9.15 3.37
CA MET A 80 19.32 9.26 4.80
C MET A 80 18.91 10.67 5.21
N ILE A 81 19.52 11.72 4.63
CA ILE A 81 19.15 13.12 4.86
C ILE A 81 17.75 13.39 4.29
N LEU A 82 17.47 12.91 3.08
CA LEU A 82 16.16 13.00 2.44
C LEU A 82 15.10 12.21 3.20
N ALA A 83 15.43 11.01 3.69
CA ALA A 83 14.55 10.17 4.50
C ALA A 83 14.32 10.73 5.92
N LYS A 84 15.24 11.54 6.45
CA LYS A 84 15.03 12.33 7.69
C LYS A 84 14.06 13.50 7.52
N GLY A 85 13.53 13.72 6.32
CA GLY A 85 12.38 14.59 6.07
C GLY A 85 11.08 14.03 6.66
N GLY A 86 11.00 13.89 7.99
CA GLY A 86 9.72 13.83 8.67
C GLY A 86 8.96 15.13 8.41
N GLY A 87 7.68 15.03 8.03
CA GLY A 87 6.87 16.18 7.67
C GLY A 87 5.39 15.85 7.64
N THR A 88 4.56 16.86 7.89
CA THR A 88 3.11 16.75 7.70
C THR A 88 2.79 17.09 6.25
N LEU A 89 2.37 16.09 5.47
CA LEU A 89 1.74 16.36 4.18
C LEU A 89 0.36 16.97 4.45
N LYS A 90 0.22 18.28 4.19
CA LYS A 90 -1.08 18.95 4.22
C LYS A 90 -1.70 18.89 2.83
N MET A 91 -2.69 18.03 2.68
CA MET A 91 -3.47 17.93 1.45
C MET A 91 -4.80 18.67 1.65
N GLY A 92 -5.07 19.64 0.78
CA GLY A 92 -6.36 20.32 0.76
C GLY A 92 -7.43 19.37 0.23
N MET A 93 -8.42 19.03 1.05
CA MET A 93 -9.58 18.27 0.63
C MET A 93 -10.72 19.24 0.27
N PRO A 94 -11.47 19.01 -0.82
CA PRO A 94 -12.46 19.96 -1.32
C PRO A 94 -13.73 20.08 -0.45
N TYR A 95 -13.89 19.27 0.60
CA TYR A 95 -15.09 19.23 1.43
C TYR A 95 -14.77 19.22 2.94
N ALA A 96 -15.77 19.40 3.80
CA ALA A 96 -15.58 19.48 5.26
C ALA A 96 -16.63 18.68 6.04
N GLY A 97 -17.31 17.73 5.37
CA GLY A 97 -18.30 16.85 6.00
C GLY A 97 -17.69 15.61 6.66
N GLU A 98 -18.55 14.72 7.16
CA GLU A 98 -18.11 13.41 7.66
C GLU A 98 -17.49 12.61 6.52
N TYR A 99 -16.17 12.46 6.57
CA TYR A 99 -15.43 11.61 5.67
C TYR A 99 -15.63 10.16 6.08
N GLY A 100 -16.30 9.37 5.28
CA GLY A 100 -16.29 7.92 5.46
C GLY A 100 -17.66 7.29 5.58
N GLY A 101 -17.61 5.98 5.40
CA GLY A 101 -18.70 5.04 5.36
C GLY A 101 -18.05 3.66 5.22
N ASP A 102 -18.86 2.62 5.11
CA ASP A 102 -18.31 1.29 4.85
C ASP A 102 -17.67 1.26 3.45
N PRO A 103 -16.34 1.09 3.33
CA PRO A 103 -15.66 1.14 2.04
C PRO A 103 -15.90 -0.11 1.18
N THR A 104 -16.65 -1.09 1.70
CA THR A 104 -17.07 -2.33 1.04
C THR A 104 -18.51 -2.28 0.52
N LEU A 105 -19.25 -1.20 0.76
CA LEU A 105 -20.62 -1.02 0.29
C LEU A 105 -20.72 0.10 -0.75
N ASP A 106 -21.60 -0.08 -1.74
CA ASP A 106 -22.00 0.97 -2.67
C ASP A 106 -22.91 1.94 -1.92
N CYS A 107 -22.29 2.90 -1.25
CA CYS A 107 -23.00 4.00 -0.64
C CYS A 107 -23.58 4.82 -1.81
N GLY A 108 -24.85 4.62 -2.14
CA GLY A 108 -25.57 5.31 -3.24
C GLY A 108 -25.66 6.84 -3.13
N TYR A 109 -24.85 7.46 -2.26
CA TYR A 109 -24.81 8.88 -2.01
C TYR A 109 -23.45 9.27 -1.41
N PHE A 110 -22.37 9.19 -2.17
CA PHE A 110 -21.28 10.13 -1.96
C PHE A 110 -21.66 11.41 -2.71
N PRO A 111 -22.18 12.46 -2.03
CA PRO A 111 -22.39 13.75 -2.70
C PRO A 111 -21.07 14.33 -3.26
N ASP A 112 -19.92 13.78 -2.84
CA ASP A 112 -18.59 14.06 -3.36
C ASP A 112 -17.68 12.80 -3.41
N GLU A 113 -17.93 11.86 -4.34
CA GLU A 113 -17.11 10.64 -4.54
C GLU A 113 -15.59 10.87 -4.40
N ALA A 114 -15.06 12.03 -4.83
CA ALA A 114 -13.65 12.37 -4.72
C ALA A 114 -13.08 12.43 -3.28
N ALA A 115 -13.79 13.03 -2.32
CA ALA A 115 -13.21 13.32 -1.01
C ALA A 115 -13.23 12.10 -0.09
N THR A 116 -14.32 11.33 -0.12
CA THR A 116 -14.40 10.04 0.58
C THR A 116 -13.54 8.97 -0.08
N SER A 117 -13.47 8.95 -1.42
CA SER A 117 -12.53 8.07 -2.15
C SER A 117 -11.09 8.32 -1.71
N ASN A 118 -10.66 9.57 -1.52
CA ASN A 118 -9.31 9.87 -1.06
C ASN A 118 -9.01 9.26 0.31
N VAL A 119 -9.88 9.45 1.31
CA VAL A 119 -9.65 8.90 2.65
C VAL A 119 -9.60 7.37 2.62
N VAL A 120 -10.52 6.72 1.90
CA VAL A 120 -10.51 5.26 1.70
C VAL A 120 -9.24 4.80 0.98
N CYS A 121 -8.75 5.55 0.00
CA CYS A 121 -7.50 5.26 -0.69
C CYS A 121 -6.29 5.23 0.26
N PHE A 122 -6.22 6.15 1.23
CA PHE A 122 -5.10 6.20 2.17
C PHE A 122 -5.22 5.21 3.33
N THR A 123 -6.44 4.91 3.75
CA THR A 123 -6.70 4.12 4.97
C THR A 123 -6.98 2.64 4.69
N HIS A 124 -7.56 2.29 3.54
CA HIS A 124 -8.00 0.92 3.26
C HIS A 124 -7.42 0.33 1.98
N ARG A 125 -7.29 1.12 0.90
CA ARG A 125 -6.97 0.58 -0.43
C ARG A 125 -5.61 -0.11 -0.44
N THR A 126 -5.63 -1.42 -0.38
CA THR A 126 -4.42 -2.25 -0.33
C THR A 126 -4.79 -3.59 -0.97
N PRO A 127 -4.71 -3.70 -2.30
CA PRO A 127 -5.25 -4.85 -3.03
C PRO A 127 -4.38 -6.10 -2.84
N LEU A 128 -4.89 -7.26 -3.26
CA LEU A 128 -4.10 -8.51 -3.30
C LEU A 128 -3.02 -8.45 -4.39
N ILE A 129 -3.40 -7.91 -5.54
CA ILE A 129 -2.59 -7.72 -6.76
C ILE A 129 -2.85 -6.31 -7.30
N THR A 130 -1.89 -5.73 -8.01
CA THR A 130 -1.98 -4.36 -8.56
C THR A 130 -1.27 -4.26 -9.91
N PHE A 131 -1.38 -3.12 -10.59
CA PHE A 131 -0.54 -2.80 -11.74
C PHE A 131 0.81 -2.23 -11.32
N ASP A 132 1.86 -2.59 -12.05
CA ASP A 132 3.12 -1.85 -12.08
C ASP A 132 3.05 -0.66 -13.06
N GLY A 133 4.17 0.05 -13.26
CA GLY A 133 4.26 1.18 -14.18
C GLY A 133 4.07 0.83 -15.66
N ASP A 134 4.20 -0.44 -16.01
CA ASP A 134 4.08 -0.97 -17.37
C ASP A 134 2.72 -1.69 -17.58
N ALA A 135 1.79 -1.54 -16.63
CA ALA A 135 0.47 -2.17 -16.60
C ALA A 135 0.49 -3.72 -16.51
N ASN A 136 1.57 -4.31 -15.99
CA ASN A 136 1.59 -5.72 -15.63
C ASN A 136 0.91 -5.93 -14.28
N VAL A 137 0.16 -7.03 -14.15
CA VAL A 137 -0.40 -7.45 -12.87
C VAL A 137 0.71 -8.04 -12.00
N ILE A 138 0.94 -7.45 -10.83
CA ILE A 138 1.97 -7.82 -9.87
C ILE A 138 1.38 -8.08 -8.47
N PRO A 139 2.02 -8.93 -7.64
CA PRO A 139 1.60 -9.16 -6.25
C PRO A 139 1.68 -7.90 -5.38
N TRP A 140 0.74 -7.75 -4.44
CA TRP A 140 0.72 -6.70 -3.42
C TRP A 140 0.52 -7.28 -2.01
N LEU A 141 -0.70 -7.38 -1.46
CA LEU A 141 -0.93 -8.12 -0.20
C LEU A 141 -0.79 -9.65 -0.36
N ALA A 142 -1.03 -10.15 -1.57
CA ALA A 142 -0.58 -11.48 -1.93
C ALA A 142 0.94 -11.45 -2.16
N GLU A 143 1.66 -12.47 -1.71
CA GLU A 143 3.04 -12.70 -2.11
C GLU A 143 3.14 -13.27 -3.52
N SER A 144 2.12 -14.02 -3.96
CA SER A 144 1.98 -14.52 -5.32
C SER A 144 0.52 -14.86 -5.63
N TYR A 145 0.21 -15.01 -6.92
CA TYR A 145 -1.08 -15.49 -7.38
C TYR A 145 -0.93 -16.43 -8.58
N GLU A 146 -1.89 -17.31 -8.77
CA GLU A 146 -1.96 -18.26 -9.88
C GLU A 146 -3.34 -18.17 -10.56
N VAL A 147 -3.38 -18.43 -11.86
CA VAL A 147 -4.62 -18.48 -12.65
C VAL A 147 -4.75 -19.89 -13.22
N SER A 148 -5.93 -20.51 -13.11
CA SER A 148 -6.19 -21.80 -13.73
C SER A 148 -6.08 -21.75 -15.26
N ASP A 149 -5.82 -22.89 -15.89
CA ASP A 149 -5.74 -23.00 -17.35
C ASP A 149 -7.05 -22.59 -18.05
N ASP A 150 -8.18 -22.81 -17.38
CA ASP A 150 -9.53 -22.45 -17.87
C ASP A 150 -9.92 -20.99 -17.53
N TYR A 151 -9.03 -20.23 -16.87
CA TYR A 151 -9.22 -18.83 -16.46
C TYR A 151 -10.44 -18.59 -15.56
N ASP A 152 -10.82 -19.57 -14.74
CA ASP A 152 -11.99 -19.55 -13.87
C ASP A 152 -11.63 -19.53 -12.37
N THR A 153 -10.34 -19.60 -12.04
CA THR A 153 -9.88 -19.69 -10.65
C THR A 153 -8.65 -18.80 -10.44
N LEU A 154 -8.70 -17.92 -9.44
CA LEU A 154 -7.52 -17.25 -8.89
C LEU A 154 -7.12 -17.90 -7.57
N THR A 155 -5.88 -18.39 -7.49
CA THR A 155 -5.29 -18.80 -6.21
C THR A 155 -4.40 -17.68 -5.69
N PHE A 156 -4.58 -17.27 -4.44
CA PHE A 156 -3.74 -16.26 -3.79
C PHE A 156 -2.99 -16.86 -2.61
N HIS A 157 -1.70 -16.57 -2.55
CA HIS A 157 -0.84 -16.83 -1.39
C HIS A 157 -0.59 -15.50 -0.71
N LEU A 158 -0.99 -15.36 0.56
CA LEU A 158 -0.98 -14.10 1.31
C LEU A 158 0.33 -13.89 2.05
N ARG A 159 0.76 -12.62 2.14
CA ARG A 159 1.88 -12.25 3.01
C ARG A 159 1.55 -12.52 4.48
N LYS A 160 2.51 -13.13 5.17
CA LYS A 160 2.39 -13.44 6.61
C LYS A 160 2.65 -12.21 7.47
N GLY A 161 1.96 -12.13 8.60
CA GLY A 161 2.18 -11.11 9.62
C GLY A 161 1.57 -9.73 9.30
N VAL A 162 0.79 -9.61 8.23
CA VAL A 162 0.00 -8.42 7.93
C VAL A 162 -1.10 -8.26 8.97
N LYS A 163 -1.29 -7.04 9.46
CA LYS A 163 -2.27 -6.70 10.50
C LYS A 163 -2.95 -5.39 10.18
N PHE A 164 -4.19 -5.25 10.63
CA PHE A 164 -4.89 -3.98 10.71
C PHE A 164 -4.24 -3.06 11.75
N ALA A 165 -4.62 -1.79 11.73
CA ALA A 165 -4.09 -0.78 12.64
C ALA A 165 -4.33 -1.11 14.12
N ASP A 166 -5.41 -1.83 14.44
CA ASP A 166 -5.71 -2.31 15.79
C ASP A 166 -5.01 -3.63 16.18
N GLY A 167 -4.18 -4.16 15.29
CA GLY A 167 -3.39 -5.38 15.50
C GLY A 167 -4.12 -6.67 15.15
N THR A 168 -5.38 -6.63 14.71
CA THR A 168 -6.08 -7.84 14.23
C THR A 168 -5.40 -8.39 12.97
N PRO A 169 -5.29 -9.72 12.82
CA PRO A 169 -4.56 -10.32 11.72
C PRO A 169 -5.33 -10.25 10.40
N PHE A 170 -4.59 -10.08 9.30
CA PHE A 170 -5.11 -10.26 7.94
C PHE A 170 -4.86 -11.70 7.47
N THR A 171 -5.93 -12.44 7.22
CA THR A 171 -5.89 -13.87 6.83
C THR A 171 -6.79 -14.14 5.64
N ALA A 172 -6.68 -15.34 5.06
CA ALA A 172 -7.54 -15.80 3.97
C ALA A 172 -9.04 -15.70 4.29
N SER A 173 -9.44 -15.95 5.54
CA SER A 173 -10.83 -15.79 5.98
C SER A 173 -11.30 -14.33 5.94
N VAL A 174 -10.41 -13.38 6.25
CA VAL A 174 -10.72 -11.95 6.14
C VAL A 174 -10.88 -11.56 4.67
N VAL A 175 -10.02 -12.07 3.79
CA VAL A 175 -10.15 -11.85 2.35
C VAL A 175 -11.48 -12.40 1.84
N LYS A 176 -11.79 -13.66 2.17
CA LYS A 176 -13.08 -14.28 1.83
C LYS A 176 -14.26 -13.43 2.26
N PHE A 177 -14.31 -13.02 3.53
CA PHE A 177 -15.39 -12.19 4.07
C PHE A 177 -15.59 -10.92 3.23
N ASN A 178 -14.49 -10.22 2.91
CA ASN A 178 -14.56 -8.97 2.16
C ASN A 178 -14.97 -9.20 0.69
N LEU A 179 -14.43 -10.23 0.03
CA LEU A 179 -14.82 -10.54 -1.35
C LEU A 179 -16.28 -10.96 -1.45
N ASP A 180 -16.75 -11.85 -0.57
CA ASP A 180 -18.17 -12.23 -0.49
C ASP A 180 -19.03 -10.98 -0.28
N ARG A 181 -18.72 -10.17 0.74
CA ARG A 181 -19.44 -8.94 1.05
C ARG A 181 -19.49 -7.98 -0.12
N ILE A 182 -18.35 -7.65 -0.73
CA ILE A 182 -18.27 -6.66 -1.82
C ILE A 182 -19.02 -7.15 -3.06
N ILE A 183 -18.80 -8.41 -3.44
CA ILE A 183 -19.25 -8.93 -4.73
C ILE A 183 -20.73 -9.31 -4.71
N THR A 184 -21.22 -9.91 -3.62
CA THR A 184 -22.59 -10.44 -3.57
C THR A 184 -23.60 -9.49 -2.92
N TYR A 185 -23.13 -8.50 -2.17
CA TYR A 185 -23.99 -7.56 -1.44
C TYR A 185 -23.64 -6.10 -1.72
N GLY A 186 -22.43 -5.68 -1.33
CA GLY A 186 -22.03 -4.29 -1.25
C GLY A 186 -22.11 -3.55 -2.59
N PHE A 187 -21.55 -4.13 -3.64
CA PHE A 187 -21.46 -3.49 -4.96
C PHE A 187 -22.21 -4.27 -6.06
N ALA A 188 -22.94 -5.32 -5.68
CA ALA A 188 -23.62 -6.23 -6.60
C ALA A 188 -24.64 -5.50 -7.49
N GLU A 189 -25.41 -4.56 -6.95
CA GLU A 189 -26.44 -3.85 -7.71
C GLU A 189 -25.83 -2.96 -8.82
N ARG A 190 -24.77 -2.21 -8.50
CA ARG A 190 -24.14 -1.27 -9.43
C ARG A 190 -23.20 -1.93 -10.43
N TYR A 191 -22.49 -2.98 -10.02
CA TYR A 191 -21.42 -3.59 -10.81
C TYR A 191 -21.66 -5.05 -11.17
N GLY A 192 -22.84 -5.61 -10.88
CA GLY A 192 -23.19 -7.01 -11.12
C GLY A 192 -23.08 -7.49 -12.57
N SER A 193 -23.01 -6.59 -13.54
CA SER A 193 -22.79 -6.93 -14.95
C SER A 193 -21.32 -7.14 -15.33
N LEU A 194 -20.37 -6.70 -14.50
CA LEU A 194 -18.94 -6.92 -14.73
C LEU A 194 -18.58 -8.40 -14.52
N PRO A 195 -17.66 -8.99 -15.31
CA PRO A 195 -17.31 -10.41 -15.22
C PRO A 195 -16.96 -10.88 -13.80
N VAL A 196 -16.17 -10.09 -13.06
CA VAL A 196 -15.74 -10.38 -11.68
C VAL A 196 -16.92 -10.53 -10.72
N PHE A 197 -18.04 -9.87 -10.99
CA PHE A 197 -19.26 -10.01 -10.19
C PHE A 197 -20.18 -11.08 -10.75
N LYS A 198 -20.47 -10.97 -12.06
CA LYS A 198 -21.43 -11.80 -12.77
C LYS A 198 -21.13 -13.29 -12.62
N TYR A 199 -19.84 -13.65 -12.67
CA TYR A 199 -19.41 -15.03 -12.66
C TYR A 199 -18.94 -15.53 -11.30
N TYR A 200 -18.93 -14.69 -10.26
CA TYR A 200 -18.46 -15.09 -8.93
C TYR A 200 -19.25 -16.31 -8.42
N ASP A 201 -18.55 -17.38 -8.06
CA ASP A 201 -19.14 -18.56 -7.44
C ASP A 201 -18.91 -18.53 -5.93
N LEU A 202 -17.64 -18.70 -5.51
CA LEU A 202 -17.26 -18.66 -4.11
C LEU A 202 -15.78 -18.36 -3.92
N THR A 203 -15.44 -17.76 -2.78
CA THR A 203 -14.08 -17.79 -2.26
C THR A 203 -13.92 -18.98 -1.30
N GLU A 204 -12.97 -19.85 -1.57
CA GLU A 204 -12.59 -21.02 -0.77
C GLU A 204 -11.33 -20.71 0.04
N VAL A 205 -11.38 -20.91 1.35
CA VAL A 205 -10.21 -20.79 2.22
C VAL A 205 -9.53 -22.15 2.30
N ILE A 206 -8.32 -22.26 1.77
CA ILE A 206 -7.52 -23.49 1.80
C ILE A 206 -6.79 -23.61 3.14
N ASP A 207 -6.15 -22.51 3.57
CA ASP A 207 -5.52 -22.35 4.87
C ASP A 207 -5.47 -20.87 5.28
N GLU A 208 -4.82 -20.55 6.40
CA GLU A 208 -4.77 -19.18 6.95
C GLU A 208 -4.20 -18.13 5.97
N HIS A 209 -3.33 -18.53 5.04
CA HIS A 209 -2.66 -17.65 4.09
C HIS A 209 -2.87 -18.08 2.63
N THR A 210 -3.77 -19.02 2.35
CA THR A 210 -4.06 -19.48 0.99
C THR A 210 -5.57 -19.50 0.74
N LEU A 211 -6.02 -18.84 -0.32
CA LEU A 211 -7.41 -18.90 -0.77
C LEU A 211 -7.50 -19.10 -2.28
N LYS A 212 -8.66 -19.59 -2.71
CA LYS A 212 -9.05 -19.66 -4.12
C LYS A 212 -10.34 -18.87 -4.34
N VAL A 213 -10.38 -18.08 -5.40
CA VAL A 213 -11.60 -17.42 -5.86
C VAL A 213 -12.05 -18.13 -7.11
N HIS A 214 -13.21 -18.78 -7.02
CA HIS A 214 -13.81 -19.57 -8.10
C HIS A 214 -14.86 -18.76 -8.83
N TYR A 215 -14.89 -18.93 -10.14
CA TYR A 215 -15.86 -18.31 -11.05
C TYR A 215 -16.58 -19.40 -11.85
N THR A 216 -17.86 -19.18 -12.14
CA THR A 216 -18.72 -20.08 -12.91
C THR A 216 -18.37 -20.12 -14.41
N GLU A 217 -17.68 -19.09 -14.90
CA GLU A 217 -17.21 -18.96 -16.28
C GLU A 217 -15.85 -18.26 -16.24
N GLY A 218 -14.86 -18.83 -16.95
CA GLY A 218 -13.53 -18.26 -17.04
C GLY A 218 -13.35 -17.27 -18.19
N TRP A 219 -12.46 -16.30 -18.02
CA TRP A 219 -12.15 -15.31 -19.06
C TRP A 219 -10.71 -14.82 -19.03
N LEU A 220 -10.13 -14.56 -20.20
CA LEU A 220 -8.70 -14.31 -20.36
C LEU A 220 -8.17 -13.09 -19.56
N SER A 221 -8.99 -12.05 -19.39
CA SER A 221 -8.62 -10.82 -18.67
C SER A 221 -8.84 -10.89 -17.16
N LEU A 222 -9.15 -12.06 -16.61
CA LEU A 222 -9.55 -12.22 -15.21
C LEU A 222 -8.63 -11.51 -14.20
N PRO A 223 -7.29 -11.66 -14.24
CA PRO A 223 -6.42 -10.96 -13.29
C PRO A 223 -6.46 -9.43 -13.46
N HIS A 224 -6.57 -8.96 -14.70
CA HIS A 224 -6.61 -7.53 -15.01
C HIS A 224 -7.93 -6.91 -14.52
N ASP A 225 -9.06 -7.58 -14.74
CA ASP A 225 -10.37 -7.12 -14.29
C ASP A 225 -10.47 -7.13 -12.77
N PHE A 226 -9.86 -8.11 -12.09
CA PHE A 226 -9.76 -8.13 -10.63
C PHE A 226 -9.04 -6.87 -10.09
N VAL A 227 -7.96 -6.43 -10.75
CA VAL A 227 -7.23 -5.20 -10.36
C VAL A 227 -8.04 -3.93 -10.64
N LEU A 228 -8.76 -3.87 -11.78
CA LEU A 228 -9.55 -2.69 -12.17
C LEU A 228 -10.71 -2.41 -11.21
N VAL A 229 -11.21 -3.43 -10.50
CA VAL A 229 -12.23 -3.29 -9.47
C VAL A 229 -11.55 -2.92 -8.13
N HIS A 230 -11.00 -1.70 -8.07
CA HIS A 230 -10.12 -1.23 -7.00
C HIS A 230 -10.65 -1.42 -5.57
N PHE A 231 -11.97 -1.39 -5.38
CA PHE A 231 -12.59 -1.54 -4.06
C PHE A 231 -12.54 -2.99 -3.54
N LEU A 232 -12.20 -4.00 -4.37
CA LEU A 232 -11.84 -5.34 -3.89
C LEU A 232 -10.61 -5.36 -2.99
N GLY A 233 -9.83 -4.28 -2.97
CA GLY A 233 -8.73 -4.06 -2.04
C GLY A 233 -9.06 -3.22 -0.81
N ASN A 234 -10.33 -2.86 -0.57
CA ASN A 234 -10.75 -2.04 0.58
C ASN A 234 -11.08 -2.90 1.81
N PHE A 235 -10.13 -3.72 2.25
CA PHE A 235 -10.38 -4.67 3.32
C PHE A 235 -10.77 -3.99 4.64
N ILE A 236 -11.85 -4.47 5.26
CA ILE A 236 -12.24 -4.19 6.64
C ILE A 236 -12.08 -5.43 7.52
N SER A 237 -11.92 -5.23 8.83
CA SER A 237 -11.91 -6.33 9.79
C SER A 237 -13.35 -6.86 10.00
N PRO A 238 -13.62 -8.16 9.84
CA PRO A 238 -14.96 -8.72 10.07
C PRO A 238 -15.43 -8.57 11.53
N LEU A 239 -14.51 -8.35 12.48
CA LEU A 239 -14.81 -8.09 13.89
C LEU A 239 -15.36 -6.68 14.13
N ASP A 240 -15.12 -5.78 13.19
CA ASP A 240 -15.60 -4.40 13.22
C ASP A 240 -17.01 -4.25 12.67
N VAL A 241 -17.58 -5.34 12.13
CA VAL A 241 -18.96 -5.40 11.64
C VAL A 241 -19.90 -5.88 12.76
N GLU A 242 -21.14 -5.42 12.73
CA GLU A 242 -22.21 -5.83 13.64
C GLU A 242 -23.41 -6.40 12.84
N PRO A 243 -23.75 -7.70 13.01
CA PRO A 243 -23.01 -8.71 13.77
C PRO A 243 -21.62 -9.00 13.19
N ALA A 244 -20.68 -9.42 14.04
CA ALA A 244 -19.33 -9.77 13.58
C ALA A 244 -19.40 -10.92 12.56
N TRP A 245 -18.63 -10.80 11.48
CA TRP A 245 -18.60 -11.73 10.34
C TRP A 245 -19.87 -11.79 9.48
N ASP A 246 -20.87 -10.96 9.74
CA ASP A 246 -22.05 -10.87 8.87
C ASP A 246 -21.74 -10.04 7.62
N ILE A 247 -21.84 -10.66 6.44
CA ILE A 247 -21.58 -9.97 5.16
C ILE A 247 -22.64 -8.91 4.85
N GLU A 248 -23.79 -8.92 5.51
CA GLU A 248 -24.82 -7.87 5.44
C GLU A 248 -24.82 -6.96 6.68
N GLY A 249 -23.98 -7.27 7.67
CA GLY A 249 -23.86 -6.49 8.90
C GLY A 249 -23.37 -5.07 8.66
N SER A 250 -23.49 -4.19 9.66
CA SER A 250 -23.08 -2.79 9.56
C SER A 250 -21.69 -2.57 10.15
N LEU A 251 -20.80 -1.88 9.44
CA LEU A 251 -19.51 -1.46 9.99
C LEU A 251 -19.72 -0.47 11.14
N LYS A 252 -19.06 -0.71 12.27
CA LYS A 252 -19.11 0.18 13.44
C LYS A 252 -18.50 1.54 13.08
N PRO A 253 -19.20 2.67 13.32
CA PRO A 253 -18.71 3.99 12.95
C PRO A 253 -17.32 4.31 13.52
N GLU A 254 -17.03 3.91 14.76
CA GLU A 254 -15.73 4.11 15.38
C GLU A 254 -14.58 3.30 14.74
N LYS A 255 -14.89 2.33 13.88
CA LYS A 255 -13.95 1.50 13.14
C LYS A 255 -13.83 1.87 11.66
N MET A 256 -14.51 2.93 11.20
CA MET A 256 -14.58 3.33 9.79
C MET A 256 -13.24 3.65 9.10
N TYR A 257 -12.13 3.73 9.85
CA TYR A 257 -10.78 3.98 9.31
C TYR A 257 -9.78 2.86 9.64
N ASN A 258 -10.25 1.72 10.18
CA ASN A 258 -9.40 0.58 10.50
C ASN A 258 -9.19 -0.30 9.26
N GLY A 259 -8.32 0.15 8.35
CA GLY A 259 -7.96 -0.59 7.15
C GLY A 259 -6.50 -1.06 7.14
N LEU A 260 -6.08 -1.57 5.98
CA LEU A 260 -4.71 -2.05 5.70
C LEU A 260 -3.86 -1.04 4.92
N GLY A 261 -4.39 0.17 4.71
CA GLY A 261 -3.70 1.24 4.01
C GLY A 261 -2.50 1.78 4.78
N PRO A 262 -1.61 2.51 4.08
CA PRO A 262 -0.37 3.01 4.66
C PRO A 262 -0.55 4.11 5.72
N TYR A 263 -1.78 4.65 5.89
CA TYR A 263 -2.05 5.72 6.83
C TYR A 263 -3.16 5.35 7.82
N ILE A 264 -2.94 5.72 9.08
CA ILE A 264 -3.93 5.61 10.16
C ILE A 264 -4.46 7.02 10.44
N LEU A 265 -5.79 7.18 10.46
CA LEU A 265 -6.38 8.44 10.86
C LEU A 265 -6.25 8.65 12.38
N ARG A 266 -5.68 9.78 12.78
CA ARG A 266 -5.67 10.25 14.18
C ARG A 266 -6.58 11.48 14.28
N ARG A 267 -7.60 11.40 15.13
CA ARG A 267 -8.46 12.54 15.50
C ARG A 267 -7.95 13.19 16.78
#